data_AF-A0A7U7G714-F1
#
_entry.id   AF-A0A7U7G714-F1
#
_cell.length_a   1.000
_cell.length_b   1.000
_cell.length_c   1.000
_cell.angle_alpha   90.00
_cell.angle_beta   90.00
_cell.angle_gamma   90.00
#
_symmetry.space_group_name_H-M   'P 1'
#
loop_
_entity.id
_entity.type
_entity.pdbx_description
1 polymer ?
#
loop_
_entity_poly.entity_id
_entity_poly.type
_entity_poly.pdbx_seq_one_letter_code
_entity_poly.pdbx_strand_id
1 'polypeptide(L)'
;MTIALDPARLPKLDILSLARTGLILRAERETPDTGIPSFLTRSGWVELVTHHRRSTPDGIETEEQTANRLLPALERICARLLSEAARGAKAQDRQDASVFTVETDLFPSSTQTRIVLVADRTHPVACALIGTPEQITQLLASTDTKSGEA
;
A
#
# COMPACT_ATOMS: atom_id res chain seq x y z
N MET A 1 5.20 -18.50 2.19
CA MET A 1 4.83 -18.54 3.63
C MET A 1 3.50 -17.82 3.75
N THR A 2 2.47 -18.50 4.21
CA THR A 2 1.11 -17.97 4.32
C THR A 2 0.92 -17.40 5.71
N ILE A 3 0.76 -16.08 5.83
CA ILE A 3 0.23 -15.48 7.05
C ILE A 3 -1.27 -15.79 7.02
N ALA A 4 -1.76 -16.61 7.95
CA ALA A 4 -3.18 -16.76 8.15
C ALA A 4 -3.68 -15.51 8.88
N LEU A 5 -4.02 -14.47 8.11
CA LEU A 5 -4.72 -13.30 8.65
C LEU A 5 -6.20 -13.65 8.74
N ASP A 6 -6.80 -13.42 9.91
CA ASP A 6 -8.24 -13.43 10.06
C ASP A 6 -8.81 -12.05 9.65
N PRO A 7 -9.49 -11.92 8.49
CA PRO A 7 -10.03 -10.64 8.04
C PRO A 7 -11.11 -10.09 8.98
N ALA A 8 -11.71 -10.91 9.85
CA ALA A 8 -12.69 -10.47 10.84
C ALA A 8 -12.04 -9.64 11.96
N ARG A 9 -10.76 -9.85 12.23
CA ARG A 9 -9.98 -9.14 13.27
C ARG A 9 -9.34 -7.85 12.76
N LEU A 10 -9.30 -7.64 11.45
CA LEU A 10 -8.69 -6.46 10.85
C LEU A 10 -9.62 -5.24 10.91
N PRO A 11 -9.07 -4.02 11.07
CA PRO A 11 -9.83 -2.78 10.92
C PRO A 11 -10.55 -2.73 9.57
N LYS A 12 -11.79 -2.24 9.59
CA LYS A 12 -12.64 -2.19 8.39
C LYS A 12 -12.50 -0.86 7.67
N LEU A 13 -12.18 -0.91 6.38
CA LEU A 13 -12.05 0.28 5.53
C LEU A 13 -12.77 0.06 4.20
N ASP A 14 -13.33 1.12 3.61
CA ASP A 14 -13.96 1.04 2.29
C ASP A 14 -12.89 1.10 1.18
N ILE A 15 -12.23 -0.03 0.95
CA ILE A 15 -11.14 -0.15 -0.02
C ILE A 15 -11.65 0.08 -1.43
N LEU A 16 -12.85 -0.42 -1.74
CA LEU A 16 -13.43 -0.25 -3.07
C LEU A 16 -13.69 1.21 -3.41
N SER A 17 -14.29 1.98 -2.50
CA SER A 17 -14.51 3.42 -2.74
C SER A 17 -13.19 4.19 -2.81
N LEU A 18 -12.22 3.88 -1.95
CA LEU A 18 -10.89 4.49 -2.00
C LEU A 18 -10.17 4.22 -3.34
N ALA A 19 -10.24 2.98 -3.84
CA ALA A 19 -9.64 2.63 -5.12
C ALA A 19 -10.37 3.29 -6.31
N ARG A 20 -11.71 3.30 -6.28
CA ARG A 20 -12.55 3.92 -7.33
C ARG A 20 -12.35 5.44 -7.42
N THR A 21 -12.25 6.11 -6.28
CA THR A 21 -11.95 7.54 -6.19
C THR A 21 -10.47 7.84 -6.46
N GLY A 22 -9.65 6.81 -6.63
CA GLY A 22 -8.23 6.91 -6.91
C GLY A 22 -7.39 7.32 -5.71
N LEU A 23 -7.93 7.42 -4.49
CA LEU A 23 -7.19 7.78 -3.28
C LEU A 23 -6.13 6.73 -2.90
N ILE A 24 -6.35 5.48 -3.32
CA ILE A 24 -5.36 4.41 -3.32
C ILE A 24 -5.25 3.82 -4.71
N LEU A 25 -4.07 3.30 -5.05
CA LEU A 25 -3.79 2.66 -6.33
C LEU A 25 -3.23 1.27 -6.09
N ARG A 26 -3.62 0.31 -6.94
CA ARG A 26 -3.12 -1.06 -6.84
C ARG A 26 -1.62 -1.08 -7.15
N ALA A 27 -0.84 -1.70 -6.29
CA ALA A 27 0.61 -1.78 -6.39
C ALA A 27 1.11 -2.99 -7.20
N GLU A 28 0.18 -3.72 -7.81
CA GLU A 28 0.41 -4.98 -8.51
C GLU A 28 -0.62 -5.20 -9.62
N ARG A 29 -0.22 -5.92 -10.66
CA ARG A 29 -1.09 -6.31 -11.78
C ARG A 29 -2.02 -7.46 -11.39
N GLU A 30 -1.47 -8.45 -10.72
CA GLU A 30 -2.18 -9.65 -10.30
C GLU A 30 -1.85 -9.94 -8.84
N THR A 31 -2.89 -10.11 -8.02
CA THR A 31 -2.71 -10.64 -6.67
C THR A 31 -2.63 -12.17 -6.78
N PRO A 32 -1.60 -12.83 -6.24
CA PRO A 32 -1.58 -14.29 -6.16
C PRO A 32 -2.81 -14.83 -5.41
N ASP A 33 -3.30 -16.03 -5.74
CA ASP A 33 -4.53 -16.62 -5.16
C ASP A 33 -4.54 -16.70 -3.62
N THR A 34 -3.37 -16.68 -2.99
CA THR A 34 -3.19 -16.69 -1.53
C THR A 34 -2.47 -15.44 -1.00
N GLY A 35 -2.29 -14.44 -1.85
CA GLY A 35 -1.64 -13.17 -1.55
C GLY A 35 -2.61 -12.15 -0.95
N ILE A 36 -2.03 -11.13 -0.31
CA ILE A 36 -2.77 -9.98 0.21
C ILE A 36 -2.69 -8.88 -0.86
N PRO A 37 -3.81 -8.42 -1.43
CA PRO A 37 -3.83 -7.29 -2.34
C PRO A 37 -3.11 -6.08 -1.77
N SER A 38 -2.13 -5.55 -2.50
CA SER A 38 -1.34 -4.39 -2.08
C SER A 38 -1.77 -3.11 -2.78
N PHE A 39 -1.95 -2.04 -2.01
CA PHE A 39 -2.32 -0.73 -2.49
C PHE A 39 -1.36 0.34 -1.96
N LEU A 40 -0.93 1.25 -2.83
CA LEU A 40 -0.25 2.47 -2.45
C LEU A 40 -1.25 3.60 -2.21
N THR A 41 -0.89 4.56 -1.35
CA THR A 41 -1.57 5.85 -1.29
C THR A 41 -1.38 6.62 -2.60
N ARG A 42 -2.33 7.48 -2.99
CA ARG A 42 -2.17 8.36 -4.16
C ARG A 42 -0.95 9.26 -4.05
N SER A 43 -0.72 9.84 -2.88
CA SER A 43 0.45 10.70 -2.64
C SER A 43 1.76 9.93 -2.81
N GLY A 44 1.84 8.71 -2.26
CA GLY A 44 3.01 7.84 -2.44
C GLY A 44 3.24 7.45 -3.89
N TRP A 45 2.17 7.15 -4.64
CA TRP A 45 2.29 6.88 -6.08
C TRP A 45 2.85 8.07 -6.87
N VAL A 46 2.28 9.26 -6.67
CA VAL A 46 2.72 10.49 -7.35
C VAL A 46 4.18 10.79 -7.03
N GLU A 47 4.58 10.60 -5.79
CA GLU A 47 5.97 10.76 -5.34
C GLU A 47 6.91 9.80 -6.08
N LEU A 48 6.57 8.50 -6.12
CA LEU A 48 7.36 7.48 -6.81
C LEU A 48 7.52 7.77 -8.30
N VAL A 49 6.41 8.09 -8.98
CA VAL A 49 6.42 8.43 -10.41
C VAL A 49 7.29 9.66 -10.64
N THR A 50 7.12 10.71 -9.84
CA THR A 50 7.89 11.95 -9.99
C THR A 50 9.37 11.73 -9.77
N HIS A 51 9.74 10.98 -8.72
CA HIS A 51 11.13 10.71 -8.38
C HIS A 51 11.84 9.85 -9.41
N HIS A 52 11.16 8.85 -9.98
CA HIS A 52 11.77 7.93 -10.92
C HIS A 52 11.57 8.31 -12.39
N ARG A 53 10.89 9.41 -12.70
CA ARG A 53 10.71 9.90 -14.07
C ARG A 53 12.08 10.18 -14.69
N ARG A 54 12.31 9.65 -15.89
CA ARG A 54 13.60 9.80 -16.59
C ARG A 54 13.48 10.78 -17.75
N SER A 55 14.58 11.49 -18.01
CA SER A 55 14.78 12.17 -19.29
C SER A 55 15.40 11.18 -20.28
N THR A 56 14.76 11.01 -21.42
CA THR A 56 15.23 10.19 -22.54
C THR A 56 15.64 11.09 -23.71
N PRO A 57 16.40 10.59 -24.70
CA PRO A 57 16.72 11.36 -25.90
C PRO A 57 15.48 11.90 -26.64
N ASP A 58 14.34 11.20 -26.55
CA ASP A 58 13.07 11.56 -27.19
C ASP A 58 12.20 12.49 -26.32
N GLY A 59 12.69 12.94 -25.16
CA GLY A 59 11.97 13.81 -24.23
C GLY A 59 11.84 13.21 -22.82
N ILE A 60 10.99 13.82 -21.99
CA ILE A 60 10.76 13.36 -20.62
C ILE A 60 9.73 12.22 -20.64
N GLU A 61 9.99 11.13 -19.91
CA GLU A 61 9.03 10.03 -19.76
C GLU A 61 7.67 10.55 -19.27
N THR A 62 6.61 10.08 -19.93
CA THR A 62 5.23 10.26 -19.47
C THR A 62 5.00 9.47 -18.16
N GLU A 63 3.97 9.83 -17.41
CA GLU A 63 3.57 9.07 -16.21
C GLU A 63 3.32 7.58 -16.53
N GLU A 64 2.67 7.28 -17.65
CA GLU A 64 2.39 5.90 -18.07
C GLU A 64 3.69 5.10 -18.33
N GLN A 65 4.66 5.69 -19.02
CA GLN A 65 5.95 5.04 -19.27
C GLN A 65 6.72 4.77 -17.97
N THR A 66 6.77 5.76 -17.07
CA THR A 66 7.39 5.59 -15.76
C THR A 66 6.64 4.54 -14.93
N ALA A 67 5.30 4.56 -14.92
CA ALA A 67 4.46 3.60 -14.22
C ALA A 67 4.70 2.16 -14.69
N ASN A 68 4.69 1.93 -16.01
CA ASN A 68 4.92 0.62 -16.61
C ASN A 68 6.29 0.05 -16.26
N ARG A 69 7.31 0.91 -16.13
CA ARG A 69 8.66 0.52 -15.68
C ARG A 69 8.73 0.27 -14.18
N LEU A 70 7.99 1.04 -13.37
CA LEU A 70 8.00 0.92 -11.91
C LEU A 70 7.22 -0.29 -11.41
N LEU A 71 6.10 -0.62 -12.04
CA LEU A 71 5.15 -1.61 -11.53
C LEU A 71 5.78 -2.99 -11.25
N PRO A 72 6.64 -3.58 -12.12
CA PRO A 72 7.28 -4.86 -11.83
C PRO A 72 8.29 -4.80 -10.66
N ALA A 73 8.89 -3.63 -10.40
CA ALA A 73 9.73 -3.44 -9.23
C ALA A 73 8.87 -3.28 -7.97
N LEU A 74 7.80 -2.51 -8.07
CA LEU A 74 6.87 -2.26 -6.97
C LEU A 74 6.19 -3.55 -6.48
N GLU A 75 5.78 -4.44 -7.38
CA GLU A 75 5.24 -5.77 -7.04
C GLU A 75 6.18 -6.56 -6.14
N ARG A 76 7.47 -6.61 -6.53
CA ARG A 76 8.51 -7.31 -5.77
C ARG A 76 8.78 -6.64 -4.42
N ILE A 77 8.77 -5.31 -4.38
CA ILE A 77 8.96 -4.54 -3.15
C ILE A 77 7.78 -4.81 -2.20
N CYS A 78 6.54 -4.73 -2.66
CA CYS A 78 5.35 -4.98 -1.83
C CYS A 78 5.35 -6.41 -1.25
N ALA A 79 5.66 -7.42 -2.08
CA ALA A 79 5.79 -8.79 -1.61
C ALA A 79 6.89 -8.95 -0.55
N ARG A 80 8.02 -8.25 -0.71
CA ARG A 80 9.11 -8.23 0.28
C ARG A 80 8.70 -7.54 1.58
N LEU A 81 8.04 -6.38 1.49
CA LEU A 81 7.55 -5.62 2.64
C LEU A 81 6.55 -6.43 3.47
N LEU A 82 5.60 -7.10 2.81
CA LEU A 82 4.67 -8.00 3.49
C LEU A 82 5.39 -9.18 4.16
N SER A 83 6.39 -9.75 3.50
CA SER A 83 7.21 -10.82 4.07
C SER A 83 8.06 -10.35 5.26
N GLU A 84 8.53 -9.12 5.25
CA GLU A 84 9.23 -8.48 6.38
C GLU A 84 8.29 -8.21 7.55
N ALA A 85 7.09 -7.67 7.28
CA ALA A 85 6.04 -7.49 8.27
C ALA A 85 5.65 -8.84 8.93
N ALA A 86 5.46 -9.89 8.13
CA ALA A 86 5.17 -11.25 8.61
C ALA A 86 6.23 -11.76 9.60
N ARG A 87 7.50 -11.61 9.22
CA ARG A 87 8.64 -12.05 10.04
C ARG A 87 8.74 -11.24 11.32
N GLY A 88 8.54 -9.92 11.25
CA GLY A 88 8.49 -9.03 12.40
C GLY A 88 7.37 -9.39 13.38
N ALA A 89 6.16 -9.64 12.85
CA ALA A 89 5.00 -10.07 13.64
C ALA A 89 5.29 -11.37 14.40
N LYS A 90 5.88 -12.37 13.73
CA LYS A 90 6.23 -13.65 14.34
C LYS A 90 7.33 -13.52 15.39
N ALA A 91 8.35 -12.69 15.15
CA ALA A 91 9.46 -12.50 16.08
C ALA A 91 9.05 -11.76 17.37
N GLN A 92 8.05 -10.88 17.29
CA GLN A 92 7.56 -10.08 18.41
C GLN A 92 6.31 -10.66 19.09
N ASP A 93 5.86 -11.85 18.66
CA ASP A 93 4.59 -12.46 19.08
C ASP A 93 3.37 -11.53 18.91
N ARG A 94 3.39 -10.71 17.85
CA ARG A 94 2.35 -9.74 17.50
C ARG A 94 1.58 -10.19 16.26
N GLN A 95 1.07 -11.41 16.27
CA GLN A 95 0.33 -11.96 15.13
C GLN A 95 -0.98 -11.20 14.84
N ASP A 96 -1.53 -10.52 15.84
CA ASP A 96 -2.73 -9.69 15.72
C ASP A 96 -2.44 -8.22 15.33
N ALA A 97 -1.18 -7.86 15.07
CA ALA A 97 -0.86 -6.50 14.63
C ALA A 97 -1.39 -6.23 13.22
N SER A 98 -2.13 -5.12 13.08
CA SER A 98 -2.62 -4.62 11.79
C SER A 98 -1.75 -3.49 11.22
N VAL A 99 -0.77 -3.00 11.98
CA VAL A 99 0.11 -1.90 11.56
C VAL A 99 1.56 -2.30 11.75
N PHE A 100 2.33 -2.19 10.67
CA PHE A 100 3.77 -2.44 10.64
C PHE A 100 4.47 -1.20 10.12
N THR A 101 5.65 -0.92 10.67
CA THR A 101 6.56 0.11 10.13
C THR A 101 7.89 -0.56 9.88
N VAL A 102 8.42 -0.40 8.66
CA VAL A 102 9.68 -0.98 8.21
C VAL A 102 10.57 0.16 7.74
N GLU A 103 11.86 0.08 8.03
CA GLU A 103 12.87 1.02 7.50
C GLU A 103 13.16 0.65 6.04
N THR A 104 12.84 1.55 5.12
CA THR A 104 12.95 1.36 3.67
C THR A 104 13.10 2.71 2.98
N ASP A 105 13.84 2.75 1.89
CA ASP A 105 14.03 3.91 1.01
C ASP A 105 13.02 3.96 -0.15
N LEU A 106 11.90 3.23 -0.04
CA LEU A 106 10.87 3.20 -1.09
C LEU A 106 10.35 4.60 -1.42
N PHE A 107 10.03 5.40 -0.41
CA PHE A 107 9.51 6.75 -0.58
C PHE A 107 10.61 7.78 -0.29
N PRO A 108 11.02 8.62 -1.25
CA PRO A 108 12.05 9.64 -1.04
C PRO A 108 11.82 10.57 0.16
N SER A 109 10.57 10.80 0.53
CA SER A 109 10.15 11.67 1.63
C SER A 109 10.34 11.05 3.02
N SER A 110 10.57 9.74 3.13
CA SER A 110 10.70 9.07 4.42
C SER A 110 11.54 7.80 4.34
N THR A 111 12.42 7.59 5.32
CA THR A 111 13.12 6.31 5.50
C THR A 111 12.21 5.23 6.09
N GLN A 112 10.95 5.54 6.37
CA GLN A 112 9.98 4.63 6.96
C GLN A 112 8.83 4.38 6.01
N THR A 113 8.51 3.11 5.82
CA THR A 113 7.31 2.66 5.13
C THR A 113 6.36 2.01 6.13
N ARG A 114 5.13 2.49 6.14
CA ARG A 114 4.04 1.94 6.95
C ARG A 114 3.19 1.02 6.10
N ILE A 115 2.90 -0.15 6.65
CA ILE A 115 2.02 -1.17 6.07
C ILE A 115 0.84 -1.32 7.03
N VAL A 116 -0.37 -1.02 6.56
CA VAL A 116 -1.60 -1.19 7.33
C VAL A 116 -2.42 -2.29 6.70
N LEU A 117 -2.64 -3.37 7.45
CA LEU A 117 -3.53 -4.45 7.09
C LEU A 117 -4.95 -4.08 7.51
N VAL A 118 -5.85 -4.04 6.55
CA VAL A 118 -7.27 -3.75 6.73
C VAL A 118 -8.09 -4.80 6.03
N ALA A 119 -9.35 -4.97 6.43
CA ALA A 119 -10.30 -5.73 5.64
C ALA A 119 -11.27 -4.77 4.96
N ASP A 120 -11.66 -5.11 3.73
CA ASP A 120 -12.72 -4.36 3.06
C ASP A 120 -14.05 -4.48 3.85
N ARG A 121 -14.86 -3.41 3.82
CA ARG A 121 -16.16 -3.38 4.49
C ARG A 121 -17.18 -4.30 3.84
N THR A 122 -17.12 -4.46 2.52
CA THR A 122 -18.11 -5.16 1.72
C THR A 122 -17.71 -6.60 1.39
N HIS A 123 -16.41 -6.87 1.33
CA HIS A 123 -15.86 -8.21 1.06
C HIS A 123 -14.89 -8.61 2.18
N PRO A 124 -14.90 -9.87 2.67
CA PRO A 124 -13.99 -10.33 3.71
C PRO A 124 -12.58 -10.59 3.18
N VAL A 125 -12.02 -9.64 2.44
CA VAL A 125 -10.68 -9.69 1.85
C VAL A 125 -9.77 -8.78 2.65
N ALA A 126 -8.66 -9.33 3.13
CA ALA A 126 -7.59 -8.55 3.75
C ALA A 126 -6.79 -7.83 2.64
N CYS A 127 -6.53 -6.55 2.83
CA CYS A 127 -5.77 -5.69 1.92
C CYS A 127 -4.64 -5.02 2.70
N ALA A 128 -3.53 -4.75 2.03
CA ALA A 128 -2.41 -4.00 2.57
C ALA A 128 -2.38 -2.59 1.97
N LEU A 129 -2.44 -1.58 2.84
CA LEU A 129 -2.18 -0.20 2.48
C LEU A 129 -0.72 0.14 2.79
N ILE A 130 -0.02 0.69 1.79
CA ILE A 130 1.41 0.98 1.86
C ILE A 130 1.63 2.45 1.53
N GLY A 131 2.42 3.12 2.36
CA GLY A 131 2.78 4.53 2.21
C GLY A 131 3.73 4.95 3.31
N THR A 132 4.15 6.22 3.32
CA THR A 132 4.84 6.75 4.50
C THR A 132 3.88 6.87 5.69
N PRO A 133 4.39 6.92 6.94
CA PRO A 133 3.57 7.18 8.13
C PRO A 133 2.62 8.38 7.99
N GLU A 134 3.10 9.47 7.40
CA GLU A 134 2.33 10.69 7.20
C GLU A 134 1.23 10.50 6.14
N GLN A 135 1.57 9.90 5.00
CA GLN A 135 0.61 9.65 3.91
C GLN A 135 -0.55 8.76 4.35
N ILE A 136 -0.26 7.72 5.14
CA ILE A 136 -1.29 6.84 5.72
C ILE A 136 -2.17 7.62 6.70
N THR A 137 -1.57 8.44 7.56
CA THR A 137 -2.33 9.25 8.54
C THR A 137 -3.27 10.22 7.84
N GLN A 138 -2.80 10.91 6.80
CA GLN A 138 -3.61 11.83 6.00
C GLN A 138 -4.74 11.10 5.27
N LEU A 139 -4.46 9.93 4.68
CA LEU A 139 -5.49 9.11 4.03
C LEU A 139 -6.62 8.75 5.01
N LEU A 140 -6.27 8.23 6.19
CA LEU A 140 -7.24 7.82 7.20
C LEU A 140 -8.02 9.01 7.78
N ALA A 141 -7.36 10.15 8.03
CA ALA A 141 -8.04 11.36 8.48
C ALA A 141 -9.07 11.87 7.47
N SER A 142 -8.76 11.76 6.17
CA SER A 142 -9.67 12.15 5.08
C SER A 142 -10.87 11.21 4.90
N THR A 143 -10.75 9.97 5.37
CA THR A 143 -11.87 9.01 5.35
C THR A 143 -12.83 9.19 6.51
N ASP A 144 -12.33 9.62 7.66
CA ASP A 144 -13.17 9.88 8.84
C ASP A 144 -14.03 11.13 8.65
N THR A 145 -13.50 12.17 8.00
CA THR A 145 -14.25 13.40 7.73
C THR A 145 -15.40 13.21 6.74
N LYS A 146 -15.28 12.29 5.78
CA LYS A 146 -16.35 11.97 4.81
C LYS A 146 -17.46 11.08 5.35
N SER A 147 -17.26 10.47 6.53
CA SER A 147 -18.28 9.63 7.16
C SER A 147 -19.28 10.43 8.03
N GLY A 148 -19.12 11.76 8.11
CA GLY A 148 -19.92 12.66 8.96
C GLY A 148 -20.93 13.57 8.23
N GLU A 149 -21.03 13.50 6.90
CA GLU A 149 -22.07 14.20 6.15
C GLU A 149 -23.12 13.19 5.66
N ALA A 150 -24.21 13.06 6.43
CA ALA A 150 -25.45 12.40 6.05
C ALA A 150 -26.62 13.35 6.33
#